data_AF-A0A849U6D2-F1
#
_entry.id   AF-A0A849U6D2-F1
#
_cell.length_a   1.000
_cell.length_b   1.000
_cell.length_c   1.000
_cell.angle_alpha   90.00
_cell.angle_beta   90.00
_cell.angle_gamma   90.00
#
_symmetry.space_group_name_H-M   'P 1'
#
loop_
_entity.id
_entity.type
_entity.pdbx_description
1 polymer ?
#
loop_
_entity_poly.entity_id
_entity_poly.type
_entity_poly.pdbx_seq_one_letter_code
_entity_poly.pdbx_strand_id
1 'polypeptide(L)'
;MPLIVYFSATLAGFGLIASLVKKIPLAIAYDAFSSGVLITWFYYWKLQPMFTTDSPIFFFFPVYFSLMAAFVSAFFTSQKQQLDAESFRQMQKIASRSRLQPWLVMLCVLGGLAWYQNYLLYPTMMSLLIIRFGLSNLLKESS
;
A
#
# COMPACT_ATOMS: atom_id res chain seq x y z
N MET A 1 20.26 9.86 11.10
CA MET A 1 18.94 9.83 10.45
C MET A 1 18.94 9.39 8.98
N PRO A 2 19.88 9.78 8.09
CA PRO A 2 19.78 9.40 6.67
C PRO A 2 19.94 7.88 6.42
N LEU A 3 20.70 7.18 7.26
CA LEU A 3 20.84 5.71 7.19
C LEU A 3 19.49 4.97 7.29
N ILE A 4 18.58 5.45 8.13
CA ILE A 4 17.25 4.82 8.29
C ILE A 4 16.45 4.97 7.00
N VAL A 5 16.49 6.16 6.38
CA VAL A 5 15.81 6.43 5.10
C VAL A 5 16.35 5.50 4.00
N TYR A 6 17.66 5.35 3.89
CA TYR A 6 18.24 4.45 2.89
C TYR A 6 17.85 2.99 3.14
N PHE A 7 17.92 2.53 4.39
CA PHE A 7 17.57 1.16 4.74
C PHE A 7 16.07 0.86 4.52
N SER A 8 15.19 1.78 4.87
CA SER A 8 13.75 1.60 4.65
C SER A 8 13.38 1.72 3.18
N ALA A 9 14.08 2.57 2.41
CA ALA A 9 13.88 2.71 0.99
C ALA A 9 14.39 1.47 0.22
N THR A 10 15.50 0.86 0.64
CA THR A 10 15.96 -0.41 0.06
C THR A 10 15.00 -1.55 0.37
N LEU A 11 14.42 -1.61 1.58
CA LEU A 11 13.36 -2.55 1.91
C LEU A 11 12.13 -2.36 1.00
N ALA A 12 11.71 -1.11 0.79
CA ALA A 12 10.63 -0.80 -0.14
C ALA A 12 10.96 -1.24 -1.58
N GLY A 13 12.17 -0.93 -2.05
CA GLY A 13 12.66 -1.36 -3.37
C GLY A 13 12.68 -2.89 -3.52
N PHE A 14 13.10 -3.61 -2.48
CA PHE A 14 13.07 -5.07 -2.45
C PHE A 14 11.65 -5.60 -2.57
N GLY A 15 10.69 -5.04 -1.82
CA GLY A 15 9.26 -5.42 -1.92
C GLY A 15 8.68 -5.20 -3.33
N LEU A 16 9.03 -4.09 -3.98
CA LEU A 16 8.63 -3.79 -5.36
C LEU A 16 9.22 -4.81 -6.34
N ILE A 17 10.53 -5.08 -6.26
CA ILE A 17 11.21 -6.04 -7.14
C ILE A 17 10.66 -7.46 -6.90
N ALA A 18 10.43 -7.84 -5.63
CA ALA A 18 9.80 -9.11 -5.28
C ALA A 18 8.41 -9.26 -5.93
N SER A 19 7.62 -8.18 -5.97
CA SER A 19 6.33 -8.17 -6.67
C SER A 19 6.45 -8.34 -8.19
N LEU A 20 7.55 -7.91 -8.81
CA LEU A 20 7.81 -8.09 -10.25
C LEU A 20 8.24 -9.52 -10.58
N VAL A 21 9.11 -10.10 -9.75
CA VAL A 21 9.70 -11.42 -9.98
C VAL A 21 8.69 -12.55 -9.72
N LYS A 22 7.59 -12.28 -9.02
CA LYS A 22 6.49 -13.23 -8.70
C LYS A 22 6.92 -14.53 -8.00
N LYS A 23 8.19 -14.65 -7.56
CA LYS A 23 8.72 -15.80 -6.82
C LYS A 23 8.34 -15.79 -5.34
N ILE A 24 8.00 -14.62 -4.81
CA ILE A 24 7.64 -14.43 -3.40
C ILE A 24 6.12 -14.25 -3.30
N PRO A 25 5.46 -14.81 -2.28
CA PRO A 25 4.05 -14.54 -2.02
C PRO A 25 3.77 -13.04 -2.01
N LEU A 26 2.75 -12.62 -2.77
CA LEU A 26 2.41 -11.20 -2.92
C LEU A 26 2.16 -10.50 -1.58
N ALA A 27 1.64 -11.21 -0.58
CA ALA A 27 1.47 -10.70 0.78
C ALA A 27 2.79 -10.27 1.44
N ILE A 28 3.82 -11.11 1.35
CA ILE A 28 5.13 -10.80 1.94
C ILE A 28 5.77 -9.62 1.20
N ALA A 29 5.68 -9.59 -0.13
CA ALA A 29 6.19 -8.48 -0.93
C ALA A 29 5.47 -7.16 -0.59
N TYR A 30 4.16 -7.22 -0.37
CA TYR A 30 3.32 -6.11 0.02
C TYR A 30 3.66 -5.58 1.41
N ASP A 31 3.81 -6.46 2.40
CA ASP A 31 4.11 -6.07 3.78
C ASP A 31 5.51 -5.45 3.88
N ALA A 32 6.50 -6.03 3.19
CA ALA A 32 7.85 -5.48 3.09
C ALA A 32 7.83 -4.10 2.42
N PHE A 33 7.12 -3.95 1.29
CA PHE A 33 6.97 -2.69 0.59
C PHE A 33 6.31 -1.62 1.47
N SER A 34 5.15 -1.94 2.05
CA SER A 34 4.35 -1.01 2.84
C SER A 34 5.07 -0.57 4.11
N SER A 35 5.72 -1.50 4.81
CA SER A 35 6.52 -1.17 6.00
C SER A 35 7.71 -0.29 5.64
N GLY A 36 8.44 -0.65 4.59
CA GLY A 36 9.58 0.12 4.10
C GLY A 36 9.19 1.54 3.69
N VAL A 37 8.10 1.69 2.93
CA VAL A 37 7.68 3.00 2.42
C VAL A 37 7.09 3.90 3.50
N LEU A 38 6.39 3.34 4.51
CA LEU A 38 5.89 4.11 5.65
C LEU A 38 7.02 4.63 6.53
N ILE A 39 8.02 3.80 6.82
CA ILE A 39 9.22 4.23 7.55
C ILE A 39 9.97 5.29 6.73
N THR A 40 10.13 5.05 5.42
CA THR A 40 10.77 6.01 4.52
C THR A 40 10.04 7.34 4.54
N TRP A 41 8.71 7.34 4.39
CA TRP A 41 7.87 8.53 4.48
C TRP A 41 8.12 9.33 5.77
N PHE A 42 8.03 8.67 6.92
CA PHE A 42 8.14 9.34 8.21
C PHE A 42 9.47 10.08 8.37
N TYR A 43 10.58 9.44 8.01
CA TYR A 43 11.91 10.05 8.14
C TYR A 43 12.26 10.98 6.98
N TYR A 44 11.90 10.62 5.75
CA TYR A 44 12.22 11.41 4.55
C TYR A 44 11.52 12.77 4.56
N TRP A 45 10.22 12.81 4.90
CA TRP A 45 9.49 14.08 4.94
C TRP A 45 9.93 14.98 6.09
N LYS A 46 10.35 14.42 7.24
CA LYS A 46 10.94 15.23 8.33
C LYS A 46 12.26 15.90 7.97
N LEU A 47 12.95 15.42 6.94
CA LEU A 47 14.16 16.05 6.41
C LEU A 47 13.85 17.14 5.37
N GLN A 48 12.61 17.23 4.88
CA GLN A 48 12.23 18.25 3.91
C GLN A 48 11.97 19.59 4.61
N PRO A 49 12.48 20.72 4.08
CA PRO A 49 12.27 22.04 4.68
C PRO A 49 10.80 22.45 4.82
N MET A 50 9.91 21.86 4.00
CA MET A 50 8.48 22.14 4.00
C MET A 50 7.77 21.61 5.26
N PHE A 51 8.32 20.61 5.93
CA PHE A 51 7.68 19.98 7.08
C PHE A 51 8.51 20.19 8.35
N THR A 52 7.88 20.81 9.36
CA THR A 52 8.44 20.85 10.71
C THR A 52 8.17 19.54 11.43
N THR A 53 8.96 19.21 12.46
CA THR A 53 8.82 17.96 13.21
C THR A 53 7.44 17.78 13.84
N ASP A 54 6.77 18.89 14.13
CA ASP A 54 5.42 18.96 14.72
C ASP A 54 4.30 19.07 13.68
N SER A 55 4.62 18.87 12.39
CA SER A 55 3.60 18.91 11.34
C SER A 55 2.51 17.86 11.62
N PRO A 56 1.21 18.23 11.57
CA PRO A 56 0.11 17.38 11.99
C PRO A 56 0.03 16.06 11.21
N ILE A 57 0.53 16.06 9.96
CA ILE A 57 0.60 14.87 9.10
C ILE A 57 1.35 13.71 9.75
N PHE A 58 2.36 13.97 10.59
CA PHE A 58 3.11 12.91 11.28
C PHE A 58 2.31 12.21 12.38
N PHE A 59 1.22 12.82 12.84
CA PHE A 59 0.28 12.23 13.79
C PHE A 59 -0.94 11.63 13.07
N PHE A 60 -1.56 12.38 12.14
CA PHE A 60 -2.81 11.95 11.52
C PHE A 60 -2.63 10.86 10.46
N PHE A 61 -1.54 10.86 9.68
CA PHE A 61 -1.37 9.86 8.61
C PHE A 61 -1.20 8.44 9.15
N PRO A 62 -0.40 8.17 10.20
CA PRO A 62 -0.34 6.85 10.80
C PRO A 62 -1.71 6.35 11.27
N VAL A 63 -2.46 7.20 11.99
CA VAL A 63 -3.83 6.88 12.44
C VAL A 63 -4.73 6.57 11.24
N TYR A 64 -4.67 7.41 10.20
CA TYR A 64 -5.41 7.20 8.95
C TYR A 64 -5.06 5.86 8.30
N PHE A 65 -3.78 5.52 8.16
CA PHE A 65 -3.37 4.24 7.54
C PHE A 65 -3.81 3.04 8.35
N SER A 66 -3.72 3.09 9.68
CA SER A 66 -4.22 2.03 10.56
C SER A 66 -5.73 1.86 10.43
N LEU A 67 -6.49 2.95 10.45
CA LEU A 67 -7.95 2.92 10.26
C LEU A 67 -8.32 2.39 8.87
N MET A 68 -7.61 2.83 7.83
CA MET A 68 -7.87 2.38 6.46
C MET A 68 -7.58 0.89 6.30
N ALA A 69 -6.46 0.39 6.85
CA ALA A 69 -6.14 -1.03 6.84
C ALA A 69 -7.19 -1.86 7.59
N ALA A 70 -7.61 -1.42 8.78
CA ALA A 70 -8.64 -2.09 9.57
C ALA A 70 -9.99 -2.07 8.85
N PHE A 71 -10.39 -0.93 8.30
CA PHE A 71 -11.63 -0.77 7.54
C PHE A 71 -11.65 -1.68 6.30
N VAL A 72 -10.58 -1.67 5.50
CA VAL A 72 -10.47 -2.51 4.31
C VAL A 72 -10.52 -3.99 4.68
N SER A 73 -9.83 -4.40 5.75
CA SER A 73 -9.90 -5.78 6.24
C SER A 73 -11.32 -6.15 6.64
N ALA A 74 -11.97 -5.35 7.49
CA ALA A 74 -13.33 -5.62 7.97
C ALA A 74 -14.34 -5.65 6.82
N PHE A 75 -14.23 -4.70 5.88
CA PHE A 75 -15.08 -4.62 4.71
C PHE A 75 -14.98 -5.89 3.86
N PHE A 76 -13.77 -6.32 3.50
CA PHE A 76 -13.61 -7.52 2.66
C PHE A 76 -13.96 -8.81 3.41
N THR A 77 -13.72 -8.91 4.72
CA THR A 77 -14.18 -10.05 5.53
C THR A 77 -15.71 -10.12 5.56
N SER A 78 -16.40 -8.99 5.71
CA SER A 78 -17.87 -8.95 5.68
C SER A 78 -18.41 -9.29 4.29
N GLN A 79 -17.79 -8.77 3.23
CA GLN A 79 -18.18 -9.08 1.84
C GLN A 79 -18.02 -10.58 1.53
N LYS A 80 -16.98 -11.24 2.05
CA LYS A 80 -16.80 -12.69 1.90
C LYS A 80 -18.01 -13.50 2.38
N GLN A 81 -18.68 -13.05 3.43
CA GLN A 81 -19.85 -13.73 4.01
C GLN A 81 -21.15 -13.49 3.22
N GLN A 82 -21.20 -12.41 2.43
CA GLN A 82 -22.41 -11.96 1.73
C GLN A 82 -22.34 -12.16 0.21
N LEU A 83 -21.15 -12.42 -0.34
CA LEU A 83 -20.95 -12.60 -1.78
C LEU A 83 -21.54 -13.92 -2.26
N ASP A 84 -22.48 -13.82 -3.21
CA ASP A 84 -22.92 -14.98 -3.98
C ASP A 84 -21.82 -15.43 -4.98
N ALA A 85 -21.93 -16.68 -5.43
CA ALA A 85 -20.94 -17.28 -6.33
C ALA A 85 -20.82 -16.54 -7.69
N GLU A 86 -21.91 -15.94 -8.18
CA GLU A 86 -21.91 -15.24 -9.45
C GLU A 86 -21.18 -13.88 -9.38
N SER A 87 -21.44 -13.11 -8.33
CA SER A 87 -20.78 -11.85 -7.99
C SER A 87 -19.29 -12.05 -7.75
N PHE A 88 -18.92 -13.13 -7.05
CA PHE A 88 -17.53 -13.52 -6.87
C PHE A 88 -16.83 -13.80 -8.20
N ARG A 89 -17.47 -14.57 -9.09
CA ARG A 89 -16.92 -14.89 -10.42
C ARG A 89 -16.76 -13.64 -11.29
N GLN A 90 -17.65 -12.65 -11.16
CA GLN A 90 -17.52 -11.35 -11.81
C GLN A 90 -16.34 -10.55 -11.24
N MET A 91 -16.18 -10.48 -9.92
CA MET A 91 -15.02 -9.83 -9.28
C MET A 91 -13.70 -10.48 -9.69
N GLN A 92 -13.64 -11.81 -9.74
CA GLN A 92 -12.45 -12.55 -10.19
C GLN A 92 -12.15 -12.29 -11.68
N LYS A 93 -13.17 -12.17 -12.53
CA LYS A 93 -13.00 -11.77 -13.95
C LYS A 93 -12.46 -10.34 -14.05
N ILE A 94 -12.98 -9.40 -13.25
CA ILE A 94 -12.51 -8.02 -13.25
C ILE A 94 -11.06 -7.96 -12.74
N ALA A 95 -10.72 -8.67 -11.66
CA ALA A 95 -9.38 -8.71 -11.11
C ALA A 95 -8.36 -9.39 -12.05
N SER A 96 -8.74 -10.48 -12.71
CA SER A 96 -7.87 -11.16 -13.68
C SER A 96 -7.69 -10.36 -14.98
N ARG A 97 -8.69 -9.56 -15.38
CA ARG A 97 -8.62 -8.66 -16.54
C ARG A 97 -8.05 -7.27 -16.20
N SER A 98 -7.95 -6.93 -14.92
CA SER A 98 -7.43 -5.66 -14.44
C SER A 98 -5.95 -5.55 -14.82
N ARG A 99 -5.66 -4.70 -15.82
CA ARG A 99 -4.30 -4.33 -16.24
C ARG A 99 -3.51 -3.60 -15.16
N LEU A 100 -4.16 -3.13 -14.10
CA LEU A 100 -3.46 -2.58 -12.95
C LEU A 100 -2.70 -3.74 -12.33
N GLN A 101 -1.40 -3.84 -12.56
CA GLN A 101 -0.54 -4.81 -11.90
C GLN A 101 -0.13 -4.25 -10.52
N PRO A 102 0.06 -5.08 -9.47
CA PRO A 102 0.38 -4.59 -8.13
C PRO A 102 1.57 -3.63 -8.06
N TRP A 103 2.62 -3.89 -8.85
CA TRP A 103 3.81 -3.04 -8.92
C TRP A 103 3.53 -1.64 -9.49
N LEU A 104 2.52 -1.46 -10.35
CA LEU A 104 2.16 -0.14 -10.87
C LEU A 104 1.68 0.77 -9.75
N VAL A 105 0.84 0.24 -8.85
CA VAL A 105 0.35 1.01 -7.69
C VAL A 105 1.49 1.30 -6.73
N MET A 106 2.39 0.33 -6.50
CA MET A 106 3.59 0.53 -5.68
C MET A 106 4.50 1.64 -6.26
N LEU A 107 4.67 1.71 -7.58
CA LEU A 107 5.39 2.82 -8.22
C LEU A 107 4.68 4.16 -8.02
N CYS A 108 3.36 4.20 -8.14
CA CYS A 108 2.59 5.41 -7.87
C CYS A 108 2.75 5.88 -6.41
N VAL A 109 2.85 4.95 -5.45
CA VAL A 109 3.16 5.27 -4.05
C VAL A 109 4.55 5.91 -3.92
N LEU A 110 5.57 5.35 -4.56
CA LEU A 110 6.92 5.93 -4.56
C LEU A 110 6.95 7.31 -5.22
N GLY A 111 6.22 7.49 -6.32
CA GLY A 111 6.04 8.79 -6.97
C GLY A 111 5.35 9.81 -6.05
N GLY A 112 4.29 9.40 -5.36
CA GLY A 112 3.59 10.22 -4.37
C GLY A 112 4.46 10.58 -3.16
N LEU A 113 5.32 9.66 -2.73
CA LEU A 113 6.29 9.89 -1.66
C LEU A 113 7.34 10.94 -2.05
N ALA A 114 7.85 10.86 -3.28
CA ALA A 114 8.84 11.81 -3.80
C ALA A 114 8.23 13.20 -4.04
N TRP A 115 6.94 13.28 -4.39
CA TRP A 115 6.25 14.53 -4.69
C TRP A 115 5.63 15.18 -3.45
N TYR A 116 6.48 15.51 -2.47
CA TYR A 116 6.04 16.04 -1.17
C TYR A 116 5.24 17.36 -1.23
N GLN A 117 5.40 18.17 -2.29
CA GLN A 117 4.60 19.38 -2.51
C GLN A 117 3.10 19.07 -2.63
N ASN A 118 2.77 17.91 -3.20
CA ASN A 118 1.41 17.38 -3.27
C ASN A 118 1.24 16.28 -2.21
N TYR A 119 1.39 16.64 -0.94
CA TYR A 119 1.46 15.69 0.17
C TYR A 119 0.23 14.76 0.31
N LEU A 120 -0.93 15.11 -0.26
CA LEU A 120 -2.11 14.23 -0.28
C LEU A 120 -2.00 13.09 -1.30
N LEU A 121 -1.10 13.18 -2.28
CA LEU A 121 -0.89 12.14 -3.29
C LEU A 121 -0.39 10.85 -2.64
N TYR A 122 0.55 10.95 -1.70
CA TYR A 122 1.09 9.79 -0.98
C TYR A 122 0.02 8.97 -0.23
N PRO A 123 -0.78 9.54 0.70
CA PRO A 123 -1.80 8.77 1.42
C PRO A 123 -2.91 8.26 0.51
N THR A 124 -3.23 8.98 -0.58
CA THR A 124 -4.18 8.51 -1.59
C THR A 124 -3.69 7.25 -2.29
N MET A 125 -2.43 7.24 -2.74
CA MET A 125 -1.83 6.07 -3.39
C MET A 125 -1.65 4.90 -2.42
N MET A 126 -1.27 5.17 -1.16
CA MET A 126 -1.21 4.14 -0.12
C MET A 126 -2.58 3.51 0.14
N SER A 127 -3.65 4.30 0.13
CA SER A 127 -5.01 3.78 0.30
C SER A 127 -5.45 2.89 -0.85
N LEU A 128 -5.13 3.29 -2.09
CA LEU A 128 -5.35 2.47 -3.27
C LEU A 128 -4.59 1.15 -3.17
N LEU A 129 -3.35 1.20 -2.68
CA LEU A 129 -2.50 0.04 -2.45
C LEU A 129 -3.12 -0.92 -1.41
N ILE A 130 -3.62 -0.40 -0.27
CA ILE A 130 -4.30 -1.15 0.78
C ILE A 130 -5.58 -1.83 0.26
N ILE A 131 -6.45 -1.08 -0.40
CA ILE A 131 -7.71 -1.62 -0.97
C ILE A 131 -7.41 -2.74 -1.96
N ARG A 132 -6.44 -2.52 -2.85
CA ARG A 132 -6.05 -3.50 -3.86
C ARG A 132 -5.52 -4.79 -3.23
N PHE A 133 -4.73 -4.67 -2.18
CA PHE A 133 -4.21 -5.82 -1.46
C PHE A 133 -5.32 -6.61 -0.76
N GLY A 134 -6.24 -5.92 -0.07
CA GLY A 134 -7.43 -6.52 0.52
C GLY A 134 -8.25 -7.31 -0.51
N LEU A 135 -8.50 -6.73 -1.67
CA LEU A 135 -9.18 -7.40 -2.78
C LEU A 135 -8.43 -8.65 -3.27
N SER A 136 -7.10 -8.55 -3.39
CA SER A 136 -6.27 -9.67 -3.86
C SER A 136 -6.30 -10.85 -2.87
N ASN A 137 -6.31 -10.57 -1.57
CA ASN A 137 -6.39 -11.60 -0.53
C ASN A 137 -7.77 -12.27 -0.51
N LEU A 138 -8.85 -11.49 -0.62
CA LEU A 138 -10.22 -12.01 -0.70
C LEU A 138 -10.36 -13.04 -1.84
N LEU A 139 -9.82 -12.71 -3.02
CA LEU A 139 -9.91 -13.57 -4.19
C LEU A 139 -9.01 -14.81 -4.12
N LYS A 140 -7.92 -14.78 -3.34
CA LYS A 140 -6.97 -15.90 -3.22
C LYS A 140 -7.45 -16.96 -2.24
N GLU A 141 -8.14 -16.58 -1.17
CA GLU A 141 -8.57 -17.49 -0.10
C GLU A 141 -9.79 -18.37 -0.47
N SER A 142 -10.39 -18.13 -1.63
CA SER A 142 -11.59 -18.81 -2.14
C SER A 142 -11.30 -19.73 -3.36
N SER A 143 -10.04 -19.84 -3.77
CA SER A 143 -9.58 -20.75 -4.85
C SER A 143 -8.90 -21.97 -4.26
#